data_AF-A0A7J7CM96-F1
#
_entry.id   AF-A0A7J7CM96-F1
#
_cell.length_a   1.000
_cell.length_b   1.000
_cell.length_c   1.000
_cell.angle_alpha   90.00
_cell.angle_beta   90.00
_cell.angle_gamma   90.00
#
_symmetry.space_group_name_H-M   'P 1'
#
loop_
_entity.id
_entity.type
_entity.pdbx_description
1 polymer ?
#
loop_
_entity_poly.entity_id
_entity_poly.type
_entity_poly.pdbx_seq_one_letter_code
_entity_poly.pdbx_strand_id
1 'polypeptide(L)'
;MGKNEFLTPKAIANRIKAKGLQKLRWYCQMCQKQCRDENGFKCHCMSESHQRQMQIFGQNPNRIVDGYSEEFEQSFLDLMRCSHRFSRVAATVVYNEYIHDRNHVHMNSTQWATLTEFVKYLGRTGKCKVDETPKGWFISYIDCDSETIFKEKMKNKRARADIVEEEKHEREIKKQIEKVEQMMPMNNSNQEDEPRIQVKLESGAKIGFSLGASAKNGKEGGKGKGENFGKLGFEEIEDNEKEKKRRKEEKSGGMSALEELMKEEEKAKERSNRKDYWLCEGIVVKVMSKALAEKGYYKQKGVVRKVIDKYVGEIEMLESKHILRVDQLELETVIPQIGGLVRMVNGAYRGSIAKLLGVDTENFCAKLQIEKGIYDGRVLKAVEYEDICKIAQ
;
A
#
# COMPACT_ATOMS: atom_id res chain seq x y z
N MET A 1 55.04 21.87 7.83
CA MET A 1 54.23 20.66 7.58
C MET A 1 53.19 20.99 6.51
N GLY A 2 53.02 20.15 5.48
CA GLY A 2 52.09 20.45 4.38
C GLY A 2 50.62 20.42 4.80
N LYS A 3 49.81 21.37 4.30
CA LYS A 3 48.36 21.39 4.52
C LYS A 3 47.73 20.19 3.79
N ASN A 4 46.95 19.38 4.49
CA ASN A 4 46.20 18.28 3.87
C ASN A 4 44.95 18.87 3.19
N GLU A 5 45.06 19.22 1.92
CA GLU A 5 43.93 19.75 1.15
C GLU A 5 42.88 18.66 0.85
N PHE A 6 41.65 19.08 0.52
CA PHE A 6 40.47 18.22 0.41
C PHE A 6 40.59 17.05 -0.58
N LEU A 7 41.52 17.17 -1.54
CA LEU A 7 41.78 16.26 -2.66
C LEU A 7 43.10 15.47 -2.53
N THR A 8 43.91 15.67 -1.49
CA THR A 8 45.17 14.94 -1.34
C THR A 8 44.90 13.42 -1.23
N PRO A 9 45.72 12.52 -1.84
CA PRO A 9 45.52 11.06 -1.73
C PRO A 9 45.38 10.56 -0.28
N LYS A 10 46.05 11.20 0.68
CA LYS A 10 45.90 10.94 2.12
C LYS A 10 44.52 11.32 2.68
N ALA A 11 43.94 12.44 2.24
CA ALA A 11 42.59 12.86 2.61
C ALA A 11 41.53 11.94 1.98
N ILE A 12 41.72 11.56 0.70
CA ILE A 12 40.84 10.61 0.00
C ILE A 12 40.91 9.22 0.66
N ALA A 13 42.11 8.70 0.94
CA ALA A 13 42.29 7.43 1.64
C ALA A 13 41.67 7.45 3.04
N ASN A 14 41.80 8.56 3.79
CA ASN A 14 41.14 8.71 5.08
C ASN A 14 39.60 8.74 4.94
N ARG A 15 39.06 9.41 3.93
CA ARG A 15 37.62 9.46 3.64
C ARG A 15 37.07 8.09 3.25
N ILE A 16 37.76 7.34 2.38
CA ILE A 16 37.40 5.96 2.01
C ILE A 16 37.47 5.06 3.25
N LYS A 17 38.55 5.12 4.04
CA LYS A 17 38.71 4.40 5.31
C LYS A 17 37.78 4.87 6.44
N ALA A 18 36.96 5.89 6.19
CA ALA A 18 35.92 6.40 7.10
C ALA A 18 34.49 6.16 6.56
N LYS A 19 34.33 5.66 5.32
CA LYS A 19 33.04 5.16 4.82
C LYS A 19 32.75 3.80 5.47
N GLY A 20 31.55 3.65 6.01
CA GLY A 20 31.12 2.48 6.79
C GLY A 20 30.88 2.81 8.27
N LEU A 21 29.87 2.17 8.85
CA LEU A 21 29.44 2.39 10.23
C LEU A 21 30.42 1.70 11.20
N GLN A 22 31.49 2.41 11.57
CA GLN A 22 32.51 1.92 12.50
C GLN A 22 31.92 1.77 13.91
N LYS A 23 32.38 0.74 14.66
CA LYS A 23 31.88 0.44 16.02
C LYS A 23 31.92 1.70 16.91
N LEU A 24 30.75 2.09 17.43
CA LEU A 24 30.53 3.32 18.22
C LEU A 24 31.34 3.42 19.53
N ARG A 25 32.04 2.35 19.94
CA ARG A 25 32.86 2.28 21.16
C ARG A 25 33.90 3.41 21.29
N TRP A 26 34.34 4.00 20.18
CA TRP A 26 35.38 5.04 20.15
C TRP A 26 34.87 6.42 19.72
N TYR A 27 33.58 6.72 19.94
CA TYR A 27 32.97 8.03 19.64
C TYR A 27 32.88 8.91 20.90
N CYS A 28 33.13 10.21 20.73
CA CYS A 28 33.00 11.23 21.78
C CYS A 28 31.94 12.27 21.40
N GLN A 29 30.79 12.25 22.09
CA GLN A 29 29.69 13.21 21.83
C GLN A 29 30.12 14.66 22.12
N MET A 30 30.80 14.90 23.24
CA MET A 30 31.18 16.26 23.67
C MET A 30 31.98 17.01 22.60
N CYS A 31 32.80 16.28 21.83
CA CYS A 31 33.62 16.82 20.75
C CYS A 31 33.12 16.42 19.35
N GLN A 32 31.94 15.80 19.24
CA GLN A 32 31.35 15.19 18.04
C GLN A 32 32.35 14.37 17.20
N LYS A 33 33.28 13.68 17.87
CA LYS A 33 34.49 13.12 17.24
C LYS A 33 34.51 11.60 17.30
N GLN A 34 34.43 10.97 16.14
CA GLN A 34 34.70 9.54 15.98
C GLN A 34 36.20 9.27 15.93
N CYS A 35 36.71 8.51 16.88
CA CYS A 35 38.07 7.98 16.86
C CYS A 35 38.07 6.58 16.22
N ARG A 36 39.19 6.19 15.61
CA ARG A 36 39.31 4.95 14.86
C ARG A 36 39.53 3.73 15.75
N ASP A 37 40.43 3.87 16.71
CA ASP A 37 40.99 2.82 17.55
C ASP A 37 41.08 3.29 19.01
N GLU A 38 41.23 2.35 19.95
CA GLU A 38 41.32 2.64 21.40
C GLU A 38 42.40 3.68 21.73
N ASN A 39 43.59 3.55 21.15
CA ASN A 39 44.68 4.49 21.36
C ASN A 39 44.35 5.89 20.82
N GLY A 40 43.63 5.98 19.69
CA GLY A 40 43.15 7.25 19.15
C GLY A 40 42.11 7.91 20.05
N PHE A 41 41.26 7.12 20.71
CA PHE A 41 40.30 7.61 21.71
C PHE A 41 40.99 8.08 22.99
N LYS A 42 41.96 7.31 23.53
CA LYS A 42 42.77 7.72 24.69
C LYS A 42 43.53 9.02 24.43
N CYS A 43 44.21 9.15 23.29
CA CYS A 43 44.86 10.40 22.88
C CYS A 43 43.87 11.56 22.71
N HIS A 44 42.62 11.30 22.34
CA HIS A 44 41.58 12.32 22.29
C HIS A 44 41.12 12.74 23.69
N CYS A 45 40.88 11.81 24.62
CA CYS A 45 40.51 12.15 26.00
C CYS A 45 41.62 12.95 26.72
N MET A 46 42.88 12.68 26.41
CA MET A 46 44.04 13.43 26.94
C MET A 46 44.30 14.77 26.21
N SER A 47 43.54 15.11 25.16
CA SER A 47 43.76 16.35 24.40
C SER A 47 43.12 17.56 25.07
N GLU A 48 43.82 18.70 25.03
CA GLU A 48 43.39 19.96 25.68
C GLU A 48 41.98 20.41 25.22
N SER A 49 41.61 20.18 23.95
CA SER A 49 40.28 20.53 23.43
C SER A 49 39.17 19.68 24.06
N HIS A 50 39.42 18.41 24.34
CA HIS A 50 38.47 17.56 25.08
C HIS A 50 38.37 17.99 26.55
N GLN A 51 39.51 18.26 27.20
CA GLN A 51 39.56 18.70 28.59
C GLN A 51 38.83 20.03 28.79
N ARG A 52 39.01 21.00 27.87
CA ARG A 52 38.29 22.28 27.87
C ARG A 52 36.79 22.08 27.71
N GLN A 53 36.36 21.18 26.82
CA GLN A 53 34.94 20.85 26.66
C GLN A 53 34.36 20.18 27.92
N MET A 54 35.15 19.34 28.60
CA MET A 54 34.75 18.71 29.86
C MET A 54 34.66 19.72 31.02
N GLN A 55 35.51 20.76 31.03
CA GLN A 55 35.39 21.88 31.97
C GLN A 55 34.10 22.68 31.73
N ILE A 56 33.74 22.96 30.47
CA ILE A 56 32.47 23.63 30.11
C ILE A 56 31.27 22.79 30.55
N PHE A 57 31.31 21.47 30.30
CA PHE A 57 30.28 20.54 30.78
C PHE A 57 30.18 20.53 32.31
N GLY A 58 31.30 20.50 33.02
CA GLY A 58 31.34 20.54 34.48
C GLY A 58 30.80 21.82 35.12
N GLN A 59 30.79 22.94 34.39
CA GLN A 59 30.20 24.20 34.86
C GLN A 59 28.66 24.20 34.77
N ASN A 60 28.08 23.60 33.72
CA ASN A 60 26.64 23.61 33.46
C ASN A 60 26.18 22.31 32.75
N PRO A 61 26.13 21.15 33.44
CA PRO A 61 25.85 19.88 32.80
C PRO A 61 24.44 19.83 32.22
N ASN A 62 23.43 20.29 32.98
CA ASN A 62 22.02 20.24 32.59
C ASN A 62 21.78 20.94 31.24
N ARG A 63 22.21 22.20 31.10
CA ARG A 63 22.05 22.99 29.86
C ARG A 63 22.60 22.30 28.62
N ILE A 64 23.70 21.55 28.76
CA ILE A 64 24.33 20.82 27.65
C ILE A 64 23.51 19.55 27.31
N VAL A 65 23.05 18.81 28.32
CA VAL A 65 22.18 17.64 28.14
C VAL A 65 20.81 18.05 27.57
N ASP A 66 20.25 19.17 28.01
CA ASP A 66 18.99 19.74 27.51
C ASP A 66 19.13 20.08 26.02
N GLY A 67 20.22 20.77 25.62
CA GLY A 67 20.50 21.08 24.22
C GLY A 67 20.65 19.84 23.33
N TYR A 68 21.36 18.80 23.78
CA TYR A 68 21.40 17.53 23.05
C TYR A 68 20.05 16.81 23.00
N SER A 69 19.21 16.97 24.03
CA SER A 69 17.87 16.39 24.07
C SER A 69 16.91 17.10 23.10
N GLU A 70 17.01 18.43 22.99
CA GLU A 70 16.28 19.21 21.98
C GLU A 70 16.72 18.88 20.55
N GLU A 71 18.03 18.81 20.29
CA GLU A 71 18.60 18.43 18.98
C GLU A 71 18.18 17.01 18.57
N PHE A 72 18.23 16.06 19.51
CA PHE A 72 17.76 14.69 19.31
C PHE A 72 16.25 14.64 19.02
N GLU A 73 15.43 15.34 19.82
CA GLU A 73 13.98 15.35 19.63
C GLU A 73 13.59 15.98 18.28
N GLN A 74 14.16 17.13 17.92
CA GLN A 74 13.89 17.80 16.64
C GLN A 74 14.25 16.89 15.47
N SER A 75 15.46 16.34 15.47
CA SER A 75 15.94 15.46 14.40
C SER A 75 15.11 14.16 14.28
N PHE A 76 14.66 13.60 15.40
CA PHE A 76 13.78 12.42 15.40
C PHE A 76 12.38 12.75 14.87
N LEU A 77 11.82 13.90 15.24
CA LEU A 77 10.53 14.36 14.73
C LEU A 77 10.60 14.74 13.25
N ASP A 78 11.72 15.29 12.77
CA ASP A 78 11.93 15.58 11.35
C ASP A 78 12.04 14.30 10.51
N LEU A 79 12.73 13.27 11.01
CA LEU A 79 12.70 11.94 10.40
C LEU A 79 11.27 11.37 10.35
N MET A 80 10.50 11.50 11.42
CA MET A 80 9.09 11.09 11.45
C MET A 80 8.22 11.88 10.46
N ARG A 81 8.44 13.20 10.30
CA ARG A 81 7.73 14.06 9.34
C ARG A 81 8.05 13.68 7.89
N CYS A 82 9.31 13.40 7.59
CA CYS A 82 9.78 13.09 6.23
C CYS A 82 9.43 11.65 5.81
N SER A 83 9.74 10.66 6.65
CA SER A 83 9.59 9.23 6.29
C SER A 83 8.23 8.64 6.68
N HIS A 84 7.58 9.16 7.74
CA HIS A 84 6.53 8.42 8.45
C HIS A 84 5.28 9.24 8.82
N ARG A 85 5.00 10.35 8.11
CA ARG A 85 3.96 11.35 8.46
C ARG A 85 2.57 10.78 8.79
N PHE A 86 2.14 9.73 8.08
CA PHE A 86 0.80 9.14 8.23
C PHE A 86 0.82 7.65 8.63
N SER A 87 2.01 7.11 8.89
CA SER A 87 2.21 5.67 9.15
C SER A 87 2.43 5.41 10.64
N ARG A 88 1.78 4.37 11.15
CA ARG A 88 2.09 3.78 12.46
C ARG A 88 3.31 2.87 12.33
N VAL A 89 4.43 3.25 12.92
CA VAL A 89 5.73 2.56 12.78
C VAL A 89 6.25 2.11 14.15
N ALA A 90 6.99 1.00 14.20
CA ALA A 90 7.66 0.58 15.43
C ALA A 90 8.81 1.55 15.75
N ALA A 91 8.88 2.05 16.99
CA ALA A 91 9.87 3.06 17.37
C ALA A 91 11.33 2.61 17.15
N THR A 92 11.59 1.30 17.22
CA THR A 92 12.90 0.71 16.93
C THR A 92 13.33 0.84 15.46
N VAL A 93 12.39 0.82 14.51
CA VAL A 93 12.69 1.02 13.08
C VAL A 93 13.13 2.46 12.85
N VAL A 94 12.35 3.42 13.34
CA VAL A 94 12.66 4.86 13.25
C VAL A 94 14.00 5.18 13.91
N TYR A 95 14.28 4.60 15.08
CA TYR A 95 15.55 4.79 15.76
C TYR A 95 16.75 4.18 15.00
N ASN A 96 16.56 3.04 14.32
CA ASN A 96 17.60 2.46 13.46
C ASN A 96 17.86 3.30 12.20
N GLU A 97 16.82 3.91 11.61
CA GLU A 97 16.96 4.89 10.52
C GLU A 97 17.70 6.14 11.00
N TYR A 98 17.38 6.63 12.20
CA TYR A 98 18.07 7.76 12.83
C TYR A 98 19.57 7.51 13.05
N ILE A 99 19.95 6.32 13.55
CA ILE A 99 21.35 5.91 13.72
C ILE A 99 22.11 5.79 12.37
N HIS A 100 21.41 5.73 11.23
CA HIS A 100 22.05 5.64 9.93
C HIS A 100 22.78 6.93 9.53
N ASP A 101 22.35 8.10 10.02
CA ASP A 101 23.14 9.32 9.88
C ASP A 101 24.43 9.19 10.71
N ARG A 102 25.57 9.63 10.14
CA ARG A 102 26.85 9.65 10.85
C ARG A 102 26.85 10.67 12.00
N ASN A 103 26.09 11.76 11.86
CA ASN A 103 26.15 12.92 12.73
C ASN A 103 25.01 12.94 13.77
N HIS A 104 24.28 11.84 13.94
CA HIS A 104 23.19 11.73 14.91
C HIS A 104 23.69 11.93 16.36
N VAL A 105 22.82 12.48 17.21
CA VAL A 105 23.06 12.58 18.65
C VAL A 105 22.82 11.21 19.28
N HIS A 106 23.82 10.66 19.97
CA HIS A 106 23.66 9.34 20.58
C HIS A 106 22.70 9.40 21.79
N MET A 107 21.72 8.50 21.87
CA MET A 107 20.68 8.46 22.92
C MET A 107 21.25 8.66 24.34
N ASN A 108 22.31 7.93 24.71
CA ASN A 108 22.99 8.03 26.01
C ASN A 108 23.56 9.44 26.37
N SER A 109 23.54 10.41 25.45
CA SER A 109 23.95 11.81 25.70
C SER A 109 22.77 12.76 25.91
N THR A 110 21.54 12.25 25.80
CA THR A 110 20.30 12.95 26.10
C THR A 110 19.81 12.65 27.52
N GLN A 111 18.74 13.30 27.95
CA GLN A 111 18.05 12.99 29.21
C GLN A 111 17.38 11.59 29.25
N TRP A 112 17.23 10.92 28.10
CA TRP A 112 16.54 9.62 28.01
C TRP A 112 17.54 8.47 27.95
N ALA A 113 17.56 7.61 28.97
CA ALA A 113 18.49 6.49 29.03
C ALA A 113 18.09 5.32 28.12
N THR A 114 16.81 5.27 27.71
CA THR A 114 16.25 4.21 26.88
C THR A 114 15.28 4.76 25.84
N LEU A 115 15.21 4.11 24.67
CA LEU A 115 14.24 4.44 23.62
C LEU A 115 12.79 4.39 24.13
N THR A 116 12.48 3.47 25.06
CA THR A 116 11.14 3.34 25.66
C THR A 116 10.78 4.52 26.55
N GLU A 117 11.75 5.14 27.22
CA GLU A 117 11.56 6.35 28.02
C GLU A 117 11.31 7.57 27.13
N PHE A 118 12.10 7.74 26.07
CA PHE A 118 11.88 8.78 25.05
C PHE A 118 10.50 8.65 24.38
N VAL A 119 10.10 7.43 23.98
CA VAL A 119 8.77 7.19 23.40
C VAL A 119 7.65 7.52 24.40
N LYS A 120 7.80 7.18 25.67
CA LYS A 120 6.84 7.60 26.72
C LYS A 120 6.79 9.11 26.89
N TYR A 121 7.92 9.81 26.77
CA TYR A 121 7.97 11.27 26.76
C TYR A 121 7.22 11.86 25.56
N LEU A 122 7.43 11.36 24.34
CA LEU A 122 6.68 11.81 23.14
C LEU A 122 5.16 11.64 23.26
N GLY A 123 4.72 10.58 23.94
CA GLY A 123 3.31 10.36 24.26
C GLY A 123 2.76 11.35 25.30
N ARG A 124 3.56 11.70 26.33
CA ARG A 124 3.19 12.70 27.35
C ARG A 124 3.14 14.12 26.77
N THR A 125 4.03 14.47 25.85
CA THR A 125 4.04 15.79 25.19
C THR A 125 2.99 15.91 24.07
N GLY A 126 2.33 14.81 23.70
CA GLY A 126 1.29 14.80 22.66
C GLY A 126 1.81 14.98 21.23
N LYS A 127 3.13 14.95 21.02
CA LYS A 127 3.76 15.13 19.70
C LYS A 127 3.62 13.88 18.82
N CYS A 128 3.51 12.70 19.45
CA CYS A 128 3.22 11.43 18.77
C CYS A 128 2.13 10.67 19.53
N LYS A 129 1.26 9.98 18.81
CA LYS A 129 0.41 8.94 19.38
C LYS A 129 1.27 7.70 19.61
N VAL A 130 1.23 7.17 20.82
CA VAL A 130 2.05 6.03 21.26
C VAL A 130 1.14 4.87 21.63
N ASP A 131 1.36 3.71 21.04
CA ASP A 131 0.64 2.48 21.36
C ASP A 131 1.63 1.38 21.82
N GLU A 132 1.37 0.80 22.99
CA GLU A 132 2.11 -0.38 23.45
C GLU A 132 1.46 -1.66 22.90
N THR A 133 2.28 -2.58 22.36
CA THR A 133 1.81 -3.88 21.84
C THR A 133 2.74 -5.00 22.29
N PRO A 134 2.33 -6.27 22.24
CA PRO A 134 3.22 -7.41 22.55
C PRO A 134 4.46 -7.52 21.64
N LYS A 135 4.48 -6.81 20.50
CA LYS A 135 5.62 -6.75 19.57
C LYS A 135 6.54 -5.55 19.81
N GLY A 136 6.23 -4.71 20.80
CA GLY A 136 6.97 -3.48 21.15
C GLY A 136 6.15 -2.20 21.00
N TRP A 137 6.85 -1.08 21.07
CA TRP A 137 6.29 0.28 21.06
C TRP A 137 6.09 0.77 19.63
N PHE A 138 4.86 1.18 19.32
CA PHE A 138 4.50 1.81 18.04
C PHE A 138 4.23 3.30 18.23
N ILE A 139 4.64 4.10 17.26
CA ILE A 139 4.49 5.55 17.22
C ILE A 139 3.85 5.98 15.90
N SER A 140 2.97 6.97 15.98
CA SER A 140 2.40 7.69 14.84
C SER A 140 2.58 9.19 15.11
N TYR A 141 3.17 9.93 14.17
CA TYR A 141 3.35 11.37 14.31
C TYR A 141 2.00 12.09 14.33
N ILE A 142 1.83 13.05 15.24
CA ILE A 142 0.65 13.94 15.26
C ILE A 142 1.08 15.25 14.64
N ASP A 143 0.50 15.56 13.48
CA ASP A 143 0.86 16.76 12.74
C ASP A 143 0.13 17.98 13.31
N CYS A 144 0.79 18.68 14.23
CA CYS A 144 0.27 19.91 14.84
C CYS A 144 0.23 21.11 13.88
N ASP A 145 0.69 20.97 12.63
CA ASP A 145 0.61 22.04 11.65
C ASP A 145 -0.84 22.32 11.23
N SER A 146 -1.31 23.51 11.60
CA SER A 146 -2.69 23.99 11.44
C SER A 146 -3.26 23.88 10.02
N GLU A 147 -2.40 23.77 9.01
CA GLU A 147 -2.77 23.63 7.61
C GLU A 147 -3.44 22.28 7.29
N THR A 148 -3.07 21.20 7.98
CA THR A 148 -3.71 19.87 7.80
C THR A 148 -5.09 19.85 8.42
N ILE A 149 -5.24 20.35 9.65
CA ILE A 149 -6.54 20.57 10.31
C ILE A 149 -7.42 21.50 9.48
N PHE A 150 -6.86 22.50 8.80
CA PHE A 150 -7.61 23.39 7.90
C PHE A 150 -8.04 22.68 6.61
N LYS A 151 -7.15 21.91 5.95
CA LYS A 151 -7.48 21.09 4.77
C LYS A 151 -8.52 20.02 5.10
N GLU A 152 -8.44 19.41 6.27
CA GLU A 152 -9.39 18.39 6.74
C GLU A 152 -10.73 19.02 7.13
N LYS A 153 -10.75 20.16 7.83
CA LYS A 153 -11.97 20.97 8.04
C LYS A 153 -12.57 21.47 6.72
N MET A 154 -11.77 21.85 5.73
CA MET A 154 -12.24 22.26 4.41
C MET A 154 -12.82 21.08 3.63
N LYS A 155 -12.20 19.90 3.67
CA LYS A 155 -12.71 18.68 3.05
C LYS A 155 -14.02 18.22 3.72
N ASN A 156 -14.12 18.31 5.04
CA ASN A 156 -15.32 17.99 5.80
C ASN A 156 -16.42 19.05 5.62
N LYS A 157 -16.06 20.34 5.43
CA LYS A 157 -17.01 21.40 5.03
C LYS A 157 -17.53 21.21 3.61
N ARG A 158 -16.68 20.81 2.65
CA ARG A 158 -17.10 20.47 1.28
C ARG A 158 -18.03 19.26 1.30
N ALA A 159 -17.63 18.14 1.91
CA ALA A 159 -18.50 16.98 2.04
C ALA A 159 -19.87 17.30 2.69
N ARG A 160 -19.90 18.17 3.72
CA ARG A 160 -21.17 18.64 4.31
C ARG A 160 -21.98 19.56 3.38
N ALA A 161 -21.34 20.37 2.55
CA ALA A 161 -22.03 21.17 1.54
C ALA A 161 -22.57 20.29 0.40
N ASP A 162 -21.78 19.31 -0.05
CA ASP A 162 -22.13 18.35 -1.08
C ASP A 162 -23.36 17.52 -0.64
N ILE A 163 -23.40 17.02 0.60
CA ILE A 163 -24.58 16.33 1.19
C ILE A 163 -25.82 17.24 1.22
N VAL A 164 -25.66 18.53 1.53
CA VAL A 164 -26.79 19.50 1.60
C VAL A 164 -27.28 19.91 0.21
N GLU A 165 -26.40 19.93 -0.80
CA GLU A 165 -26.79 20.08 -2.22
C GLU A 165 -27.51 18.81 -2.72
N GLU A 166 -27.01 17.63 -2.39
CA GLU A 166 -27.60 16.34 -2.76
C GLU A 166 -29.02 16.20 -2.17
N GLU A 167 -29.22 16.51 -0.87
CA GLU A 167 -30.54 16.48 -0.22
C GLU A 167 -31.56 17.48 -0.83
N LYS A 168 -31.08 18.63 -1.35
CA LYS A 168 -31.94 19.56 -2.12
C LYS A 168 -32.28 18.98 -3.49
N HIS A 169 -31.29 18.43 -4.18
CA HIS A 169 -31.45 17.88 -5.52
C HIS A 169 -32.40 16.68 -5.54
N GLU A 170 -32.29 15.77 -4.56
CA GLU A 170 -33.27 14.69 -4.33
C GLU A 170 -34.69 15.24 -4.11
N ARG A 171 -34.84 16.31 -3.33
CA ARG A 171 -36.13 16.97 -3.08
C ARG A 171 -36.71 17.64 -4.33
N GLU A 172 -35.85 18.12 -5.24
CA GLU A 172 -36.24 18.71 -6.51
C GLU A 172 -36.68 17.62 -7.52
N ILE A 173 -35.91 16.54 -7.63
CA ILE A 173 -36.26 15.35 -8.42
C ILE A 173 -37.59 14.76 -7.95
N LYS A 174 -37.77 14.59 -6.63
CA LYS A 174 -39.00 14.01 -6.07
C LYS A 174 -40.26 14.83 -6.42
N LYS A 175 -40.15 16.17 -6.43
CA LYS A 175 -41.22 17.07 -6.89
C LYS A 175 -41.47 16.99 -8.40
N GLN A 176 -40.46 16.66 -9.21
CA GLN A 176 -40.65 16.43 -10.65
C GLN A 176 -41.35 15.09 -10.90
N ILE A 177 -40.97 14.03 -10.19
CA ILE A 177 -41.63 12.72 -10.24
C ILE A 177 -43.10 12.85 -9.83
N GLU A 178 -43.39 13.49 -8.70
CA GLU A 178 -44.77 13.70 -8.20
C GLU A 178 -45.65 14.48 -9.21
N LYS A 179 -45.09 15.47 -9.91
CA LYS A 179 -45.81 16.19 -10.97
C LYS A 179 -46.07 15.34 -12.21
N VAL A 180 -45.13 14.47 -12.60
CA VAL A 180 -45.32 13.53 -13.71
C VAL A 180 -46.34 12.45 -13.33
N GLU A 181 -46.31 11.97 -12.09
CA GLU A 181 -47.27 11.00 -11.54
C GLU A 181 -48.69 11.58 -11.48
N GLN A 182 -48.84 12.85 -11.07
CA GLN A 182 -50.13 13.57 -11.14
C GLN A 182 -50.58 13.92 -12.57
N MET A 183 -49.68 13.90 -13.55
CA MET A 183 -50.00 14.10 -14.98
C MET A 183 -50.21 12.79 -15.75
N MET A 184 -49.99 11.61 -15.13
CA MET A 184 -50.39 10.33 -15.68
C MET A 184 -51.83 10.00 -15.30
N PRO A 185 -52.76 9.85 -16.27
CA PRO A 185 -54.12 9.42 -15.96
C PRO A 185 -54.13 7.94 -15.54
N MET A 186 -54.88 7.62 -14.48
CA MET A 186 -55.27 6.23 -14.20
C MET A 186 -56.03 5.66 -15.41
N ASN A 187 -55.41 4.75 -16.16
CA ASN A 187 -56.12 3.91 -17.12
C ASN A 187 -56.21 2.49 -16.57
N ASN A 188 -57.42 2.05 -16.24
CA ASN A 188 -57.69 0.77 -15.61
C ASN A 188 -58.59 -0.09 -16.52
N SER A 189 -57.99 -0.80 -17.48
CA SER A 189 -58.65 -1.88 -18.23
C SER A 189 -57.65 -2.74 -19.00
N ASN A 190 -57.94 -4.04 -19.05
CA ASN A 190 -57.19 -5.04 -19.83
C ASN A 190 -57.32 -4.78 -21.35
N GLN A 191 -56.25 -5.00 -22.12
CA GLN A 191 -56.18 -6.04 -23.18
C GLN A 191 -54.82 -6.02 -23.93
N GLU A 192 -54.55 -7.10 -24.65
CA GLU A 192 -53.34 -7.33 -25.45
C GLU A 192 -53.36 -6.49 -26.74
N ASP A 193 -52.23 -5.86 -27.10
CA ASP A 193 -51.55 -6.08 -28.40
C ASP A 193 -50.30 -5.17 -28.57
N GLU A 194 -49.30 -5.68 -29.29
CA GLU A 194 -48.15 -4.89 -29.77
C GLU A 194 -48.56 -4.07 -31.01
N PRO A 195 -48.00 -2.87 -31.23
CA PRO A 195 -46.96 -2.85 -32.26
C PRO A 195 -45.80 -1.85 -32.03
N ARG A 196 -44.58 -2.34 -32.26
CA ARG A 196 -43.37 -1.57 -32.55
C ARG A 196 -43.58 -0.51 -33.64
N ILE A 197 -43.52 0.76 -33.28
CA ILE A 197 -43.36 1.86 -34.23
C ILE A 197 -41.86 2.00 -34.57
N GLN A 198 -41.48 1.58 -35.77
CA GLN A 198 -40.16 1.84 -36.34
C GLN A 198 -40.06 3.30 -36.78
N VAL A 199 -39.17 4.09 -36.16
CA VAL A 199 -38.88 5.46 -36.64
C VAL A 199 -37.92 5.39 -37.82
N LYS A 200 -38.48 5.48 -39.02
CA LYS A 200 -37.75 5.66 -40.28
C LYS A 200 -37.06 7.03 -40.26
N LEU A 201 -35.72 7.06 -40.34
CA LEU A 201 -34.97 8.30 -40.47
C LEU A 201 -34.85 8.68 -41.95
N GLU A 202 -35.75 9.51 -42.46
CA GLU A 202 -35.64 10.10 -43.80
C GLU A 202 -35.09 11.54 -43.74
N SER A 203 -34.35 11.90 -44.79
CA SER A 203 -33.37 12.99 -44.79
C SER A 203 -33.99 14.38 -44.97
N GLY A 204 -33.56 15.33 -44.12
CA GLY A 204 -33.31 16.71 -44.54
C GLY A 204 -34.53 17.64 -44.65
N ALA A 205 -34.94 18.22 -43.52
CA ALA A 205 -35.68 19.48 -43.50
C ALA A 205 -35.09 20.42 -42.42
N LYS A 206 -34.87 21.68 -42.80
CA LYS A 206 -34.29 22.71 -41.92
C LYS A 206 -35.43 23.40 -41.17
N ILE A 207 -35.35 23.47 -39.83
CA ILE A 207 -36.25 24.31 -39.02
C ILE A 207 -35.36 25.32 -38.30
N GLY A 208 -35.49 26.59 -38.69
CA GLY A 208 -34.72 27.70 -38.13
C GLY A 208 -35.47 28.41 -37.02
N PHE A 209 -34.76 28.81 -35.97
CA PHE A 209 -35.24 29.77 -34.99
C PHE A 209 -34.48 31.09 -35.14
N SER A 210 -35.24 32.16 -35.38
CA SER A 210 -34.74 33.51 -35.67
C SER A 210 -34.89 34.39 -34.43
N LEU A 211 -33.80 34.92 -33.88
CA LEU A 211 -33.86 36.10 -33.01
C LEU A 211 -32.54 36.90 -33.03
N GLY A 212 -32.51 37.97 -33.82
CA GLY A 212 -31.66 39.15 -33.56
C GLY A 212 -32.52 40.28 -32.97
N ALA A 213 -32.01 41.40 -32.48
CA ALA A 213 -30.63 41.87 -32.35
C ALA A 213 -30.58 42.92 -31.20
N SER A 214 -29.44 43.20 -30.57
CA SER A 214 -28.55 44.33 -30.91
C SER A 214 -27.31 44.29 -29.97
N ALA A 215 -26.07 44.40 -30.44
CA ALA A 215 -25.33 45.62 -30.86
C ALA A 215 -25.10 46.60 -29.67
N LYS A 216 -23.95 47.25 -29.42
CA LYS A 216 -22.71 47.65 -30.15
C LYS A 216 -21.53 47.62 -29.12
N ASN A 217 -20.22 47.81 -29.38
CA ASN A 217 -19.30 48.05 -30.52
C ASN A 217 -17.89 47.60 -30.04
N GLY A 218 -16.78 47.57 -30.80
CA GLY A 218 -16.53 47.85 -32.22
C GLY A 218 -15.06 47.60 -32.59
N LYS A 219 -14.78 47.63 -33.91
CA LYS A 219 -13.63 48.28 -34.60
C LYS A 219 -12.16 47.94 -34.20
N GLU A 220 -11.21 47.75 -35.14
CA GLU A 220 -11.27 47.70 -36.62
C GLU A 220 -9.96 47.18 -37.26
N GLY A 221 -10.04 46.46 -38.40
CA GLY A 221 -8.93 46.17 -39.35
C GLY A 221 -7.91 45.10 -38.93
N GLY A 222 -7.49 44.10 -39.72
CA GLY A 222 -7.48 43.90 -41.19
C GLY A 222 -6.02 43.99 -41.70
N LYS A 223 -5.43 43.12 -42.54
CA LYS A 223 -5.82 42.05 -43.49
C LYS A 223 -4.86 40.83 -43.26
N GLY A 224 -4.91 39.65 -43.91
CA GLY A 224 -5.54 39.19 -45.15
C GLY A 224 -5.27 37.67 -45.38
N LYS A 225 -5.65 37.14 -46.56
CA LYS A 225 -5.72 35.70 -46.91
C LYS A 225 -4.36 35.01 -47.14
N GLY A 226 -4.32 33.66 -47.05
CA GLY A 226 -3.51 32.85 -48.00
C GLY A 226 -2.83 31.55 -47.51
N GLU A 227 -3.59 30.45 -47.47
CA GLU A 227 -3.23 29.08 -47.94
C GLU A 227 -2.05 28.22 -47.37
N ASN A 228 -2.30 26.90 -47.41
CA ASN A 228 -1.39 25.73 -47.49
C ASN A 228 -0.71 25.09 -46.24
N PHE A 229 -1.34 23.99 -45.80
CA PHE A 229 -0.88 22.58 -45.93
C PHE A 229 0.43 22.10 -45.25
N GLY A 230 0.28 21.17 -44.30
CA GLY A 230 1.35 20.33 -43.69
C GLY A 230 1.00 20.00 -42.22
N LYS A 231 0.30 18.91 -41.88
CA LYS A 231 0.66 17.47 -41.89
C LYS A 231 1.46 17.02 -40.63
N LEU A 232 0.75 16.32 -39.73
CA LEU A 232 1.22 15.51 -38.58
C LEU A 232 1.86 16.30 -37.40
N GLY A 233 1.58 16.01 -36.12
CA GLY A 233 0.58 15.10 -35.54
C GLY A 233 1.04 14.49 -34.20
N PHE A 234 0.47 14.92 -33.07
CA PHE A 234 0.51 14.22 -31.78
C PHE A 234 -0.54 14.80 -30.81
N GLU A 235 -1.69 14.13 -30.65
CA GLU A 235 -2.68 14.45 -29.60
C GLU A 235 -3.21 13.16 -28.96
N GLU A 236 -3.04 13.10 -27.64
CA GLU A 236 -3.98 12.61 -26.63
C GLU A 236 -4.58 11.18 -26.73
N ILE A 237 -4.08 10.30 -25.84
CA ILE A 237 -4.79 9.12 -25.34
C ILE A 237 -4.94 9.29 -23.82
N GLU A 238 -6.09 9.77 -23.33
CA GLU A 238 -6.42 9.66 -21.90
C GLU A 238 -7.93 9.79 -21.58
N ASP A 239 -8.76 8.84 -22.05
CA ASP A 239 -10.08 8.66 -21.45
C ASP A 239 -10.64 7.22 -21.58
N ASN A 240 -10.25 6.32 -20.66
CA ASN A 240 -10.95 5.03 -20.45
C ASN A 240 -10.83 4.46 -19.02
N GLU A 241 -10.81 5.31 -17.99
CA GLU A 241 -10.91 4.88 -16.58
C GLU A 241 -12.25 5.22 -15.91
N LYS A 242 -13.03 6.16 -16.46
CA LYS A 242 -14.23 6.70 -15.80
C LYS A 242 -15.43 5.74 -15.80
N GLU A 243 -15.50 4.78 -16.73
CA GLU A 243 -16.69 3.94 -16.90
C GLU A 243 -16.78 2.73 -15.94
N LYS A 244 -15.64 2.20 -15.46
CA LYS A 244 -15.64 1.11 -14.45
C LYS A 244 -16.09 1.55 -13.05
N LYS A 245 -16.22 2.85 -12.79
CA LYS A 245 -16.55 3.38 -11.46
C LYS A 245 -18.06 3.38 -11.16
N ARG A 246 -18.90 3.71 -12.15
CA ARG A 246 -20.35 3.91 -11.99
C ARG A 246 -21.19 2.64 -11.73
N ARG A 247 -20.68 1.44 -12.01
CA ARG A 247 -21.39 0.17 -11.73
C ARG A 247 -21.19 -0.39 -10.32
N LYS A 248 -20.48 0.31 -9.43
CA LYS A 248 -20.09 -0.20 -8.11
C LYS A 248 -20.95 0.32 -6.94
N GLU A 249 -21.78 1.33 -7.17
CA GLU A 249 -22.47 2.09 -6.11
C GLU A 249 -23.87 1.54 -5.75
N GLU A 250 -24.52 0.74 -6.60
CA GLU A 250 -25.89 0.25 -6.37
C GLU A 250 -26.00 -1.04 -5.52
N LYS A 251 -24.90 -1.61 -5.01
CA LYS A 251 -24.92 -2.87 -4.21
C LYS A 251 -23.99 -2.89 -2.99
N SER A 252 -23.93 -1.78 -2.23
CA SER A 252 -23.41 -1.80 -0.86
C SER A 252 -24.37 -1.13 0.12
N GLY A 253 -25.42 -1.88 0.51
CA GLY A 253 -26.09 -1.62 1.79
C GLY A 253 -25.04 -1.68 2.91
N GLY A 254 -25.19 -0.80 3.91
CA GLY A 254 -24.12 -0.45 4.84
C GLY A 254 -23.41 -1.65 5.47
N MET A 255 -22.08 -1.73 5.27
CA MET A 255 -21.24 -2.71 5.95
C MET A 255 -21.31 -2.47 7.46
N SER A 256 -21.64 -3.51 8.21
CA SER A 256 -21.71 -3.44 9.68
C SER A 256 -20.31 -3.26 10.28
N ALA A 257 -20.21 -2.62 11.46
CA ALA A 257 -18.96 -2.58 12.22
C ALA A 257 -18.36 -3.97 12.49
N LEU A 258 -19.21 -5.01 12.52
CA LEU A 258 -18.78 -6.41 12.60
C LEU A 258 -18.03 -6.86 11.33
N GLU A 259 -18.48 -6.44 10.15
CA GLU A 259 -17.88 -6.79 8.86
C GLU A 259 -16.56 -6.05 8.63
N GLU A 260 -16.43 -4.81 9.13
CA GLU A 260 -15.17 -4.07 9.12
C GLU A 260 -14.11 -4.71 10.03
N LEU A 261 -14.49 -5.11 11.26
CA LEU A 261 -13.62 -5.87 12.17
C LEU A 261 -13.21 -7.23 11.58
N MET A 262 -14.14 -7.97 10.98
CA MET A 262 -13.83 -9.25 10.31
C MET A 262 -12.88 -9.07 9.12
N LYS A 263 -13.01 -7.98 8.36
CA LYS A 263 -12.13 -7.66 7.23
C LYS A 263 -10.74 -7.22 7.68
N GLU A 264 -10.60 -6.62 8.86
CA GLU A 264 -9.31 -6.34 9.48
C GLU A 264 -8.66 -7.61 10.03
N GLU A 265 -9.42 -8.52 10.67
CA GLU A 265 -8.95 -9.84 11.08
C GLU A 265 -8.47 -10.67 9.86
N GLU A 266 -9.23 -10.65 8.77
CA GLU A 266 -8.89 -11.31 7.50
C GLU A 266 -7.60 -10.76 6.89
N LYS A 267 -7.40 -9.44 6.86
CA LYS A 267 -6.12 -8.82 6.44
C LYS A 267 -4.96 -9.14 7.38
N ALA A 268 -5.21 -9.25 8.69
CA ALA A 268 -4.19 -9.65 9.66
C ALA A 268 -3.77 -11.11 9.45
N LYS A 269 -4.74 -12.00 9.21
CA LYS A 269 -4.52 -13.40 8.86
C LYS A 269 -3.82 -13.55 7.51
N GLU A 270 -4.20 -12.78 6.50
CA GLU A 270 -3.51 -12.71 5.20
C GLU A 270 -2.01 -12.44 5.42
N ARG A 271 -1.68 -11.36 6.14
CA ARG A 271 -0.30 -10.98 6.44
C ARG A 271 0.49 -12.01 7.26
N SER A 272 -0.16 -12.82 8.10
CA SER A 272 0.51 -13.87 8.88
C SER A 272 0.60 -15.22 8.18
N ASN A 273 -0.34 -15.50 7.28
CA ASN A 273 -0.51 -16.79 6.62
C ASN A 273 0.02 -16.82 5.18
N ARG A 274 0.21 -15.65 4.54
CA ARG A 274 1.00 -15.52 3.30
C ARG A 274 2.44 -15.93 3.61
N LYS A 275 2.87 -17.04 3.00
CA LYS A 275 4.24 -17.53 3.11
C LYS A 275 4.78 -17.83 1.73
N ASP A 276 6.10 -17.80 1.64
CA ASP A 276 6.90 -18.10 0.45
C ASP A 276 6.73 -19.55 -0.03
N TYR A 277 6.50 -20.50 0.89
CA TYR A 277 6.12 -21.85 0.54
C TYR A 277 4.60 -22.01 0.44
N TRP A 278 4.10 -22.67 -0.62
CA TRP A 278 2.67 -23.00 -0.80
C TRP A 278 2.40 -24.51 -0.76
N LEU A 279 3.42 -25.33 -0.99
CA LEU A 279 3.25 -26.78 -1.13
C LEU A 279 2.65 -27.44 0.13
N CYS A 280 1.66 -28.30 -0.08
CA CYS A 280 0.90 -28.98 0.98
C CYS A 280 0.63 -30.44 0.59
N GLU A 281 0.44 -31.32 1.56
CA GLU A 281 0.13 -32.73 1.31
C GLU A 281 -1.34 -32.93 0.87
N GLY A 282 -1.57 -33.94 0.02
CA GLY A 282 -2.91 -34.29 -0.48
C GLY A 282 -3.46 -33.37 -1.58
N ILE A 283 -2.62 -32.58 -2.25
CA ILE A 283 -2.99 -31.75 -3.39
C ILE A 283 -2.47 -32.33 -4.72
N VAL A 284 -3.14 -32.01 -5.82
CA VAL A 284 -2.74 -32.40 -7.18
C VAL A 284 -1.96 -31.27 -7.84
N VAL A 285 -0.69 -31.50 -8.14
CA VAL A 285 0.19 -30.53 -8.81
C VAL A 285 0.51 -30.97 -10.24
N LYS A 286 0.97 -30.03 -11.06
CA LYS A 286 1.44 -30.25 -12.43
C LYS A 286 2.93 -29.93 -12.50
N VAL A 287 3.73 -30.87 -13.01
CA VAL A 287 5.19 -30.74 -13.07
C VAL A 287 5.59 -29.92 -14.30
N MET A 288 6.34 -28.84 -14.09
CA MET A 288 6.76 -27.89 -15.12
C MET A 288 8.29 -27.83 -15.31
N SER A 289 9.06 -28.70 -14.64
CA SER A 289 10.50 -28.85 -14.86
C SER A 289 10.83 -29.19 -16.31
N LYS A 290 11.67 -28.37 -16.95
CA LYS A 290 12.21 -28.65 -18.28
C LYS A 290 13.25 -29.78 -18.25
N ALA A 291 13.97 -29.96 -17.15
CA ALA A 291 14.96 -31.04 -17.00
C ALA A 291 14.29 -32.43 -16.93
N LEU A 292 13.04 -32.50 -16.47
CA LEU A 292 12.24 -33.73 -16.46
C LEU A 292 11.44 -33.96 -17.75
N ALA A 293 11.55 -33.05 -18.75
CA ALA A 293 10.90 -33.21 -20.05
C ALA A 293 11.51 -34.36 -20.87
N GLU A 294 12.84 -34.55 -20.82
CA GLU A 294 13.53 -35.68 -21.45
C GLU A 294 13.06 -37.04 -20.93
N LYS A 295 12.51 -37.07 -19.70
CA LYS A 295 11.97 -38.25 -19.03
C LYS A 295 10.45 -38.39 -19.13
N GLY A 296 9.79 -37.50 -19.89
CA GLY A 296 8.35 -37.56 -20.15
C GLY A 296 7.43 -37.02 -19.05
N TYR A 297 7.96 -36.39 -17.98
CA TYR A 297 7.14 -35.90 -16.85
C TYR A 297 6.70 -34.44 -17.00
N TYR A 298 7.09 -33.74 -18.07
CA TYR A 298 6.71 -32.34 -18.27
C TYR A 298 5.21 -32.20 -18.59
N LYS A 299 4.56 -31.23 -17.92
CA LYS A 299 3.10 -30.99 -17.90
C LYS A 299 2.25 -32.14 -17.35
N GLN A 300 2.87 -33.19 -16.83
CA GLN A 300 2.15 -34.31 -16.21
C GLN A 300 1.66 -33.98 -14.81
N LYS A 301 0.58 -34.65 -14.39
CA LYS A 301 -0.09 -34.42 -13.09
C LYS A 301 0.30 -35.49 -12.08
N GLY A 302 0.49 -35.07 -10.83
CA GLY A 302 0.80 -35.97 -9.72
C GLY A 302 0.23 -35.48 -8.39
N VAL A 303 0.18 -36.37 -7.41
CA VAL A 303 -0.32 -36.11 -6.05
C VAL A 303 0.86 -35.91 -5.11
N VAL A 304 0.84 -34.82 -4.34
CA VAL A 304 1.84 -34.58 -3.28
C VAL A 304 1.58 -35.53 -2.12
N ARG A 305 2.40 -36.58 -1.99
CA ARG A 305 2.37 -37.56 -0.89
C ARG A 305 2.91 -36.97 0.41
N LYS A 306 4.02 -36.25 0.31
CA LYS A 306 4.76 -35.71 1.46
C LYS A 306 5.47 -34.41 1.07
N VAL A 307 5.60 -33.48 2.01
CA VAL A 307 6.43 -32.28 1.84
C VAL A 307 7.68 -32.36 2.73
N ILE A 308 8.85 -32.16 2.12
CA ILE A 308 10.17 -32.12 2.75
C ILE A 308 10.65 -30.66 2.79
N ASP A 309 11.15 -30.22 3.94
CA ASP A 309 11.70 -28.88 4.20
C ASP A 309 10.78 -27.70 3.80
N LYS A 310 9.47 -27.95 3.64
CA LYS A 310 8.40 -27.03 3.21
C LYS A 310 8.39 -26.67 1.72
N TYR A 311 9.51 -26.83 1.01
CA TYR A 311 9.65 -26.43 -0.40
C TYR A 311 9.65 -27.60 -1.38
N VAL A 312 10.09 -28.80 -0.96
CA VAL A 312 10.25 -29.97 -1.85
C VAL A 312 9.10 -30.96 -1.66
N GLY A 313 8.45 -31.37 -2.74
CA GLY A 313 7.39 -32.38 -2.73
C GLY A 313 7.88 -33.76 -3.16
N GLU A 314 7.46 -34.80 -2.43
CA GLU A 314 7.40 -36.15 -2.97
C GLU A 314 6.07 -36.32 -3.72
N ILE A 315 6.15 -36.40 -5.04
CA ILE A 315 5.01 -36.40 -5.96
C ILE A 315 4.87 -37.78 -6.57
N GLU A 316 3.72 -38.43 -6.36
CA GLU A 316 3.35 -39.64 -7.07
C GLU A 316 2.61 -39.27 -8.37
N MET A 317 3.20 -39.60 -9.51
CA MET A 317 2.62 -39.31 -10.83
C MET A 317 1.37 -40.15 -11.08
N LEU A 318 0.28 -39.53 -11.55
CA LEU A 318 -1.01 -40.23 -11.70
C LEU A 318 -1.00 -41.35 -12.75
N GLU A 319 -0.27 -41.16 -13.85
CA GLU A 319 -0.23 -42.14 -14.96
C GLU A 319 0.81 -43.25 -14.73
N SER A 320 2.02 -42.89 -14.30
CA SER A 320 3.15 -43.84 -14.17
C SER A 320 3.36 -44.38 -12.75
N LYS A 321 2.70 -43.82 -11.72
CA LYS A 321 2.91 -44.12 -10.28
C LYS A 321 4.35 -43.94 -9.79
N HIS A 322 5.22 -43.31 -10.57
CA HIS A 322 6.58 -43.01 -10.17
C HIS A 322 6.57 -41.89 -9.13
N ILE A 323 7.44 -42.02 -8.12
CA ILE A 323 7.62 -41.00 -7.06
C ILE A 323 8.82 -40.13 -7.44
N LEU A 324 8.57 -38.82 -7.58
CA LEU A 324 9.58 -37.82 -7.91
C LEU A 324 9.75 -36.84 -6.75
N ARG A 325 10.98 -36.37 -6.51
CA ARG A 325 11.26 -35.23 -5.62
C ARG A 325 11.46 -34.00 -6.46
N VAL A 326 10.59 -33.00 -6.30
CA VAL A 326 10.56 -31.78 -7.12
C VAL A 326 10.33 -30.58 -6.21
N ASP A 327 11.06 -29.48 -6.45
CA ASP A 327 10.87 -28.22 -5.71
C ASP A 327 9.62 -27.46 -6.20
N GLN A 328 8.96 -26.73 -5.30
CA GLN A 328 7.76 -25.95 -5.62
C GLN A 328 7.93 -24.95 -6.78
N LEU A 329 9.14 -24.48 -7.06
CA LEU A 329 9.42 -23.60 -8.22
C LEU A 329 9.23 -24.29 -9.58
N GLU A 330 9.30 -25.62 -9.61
CA GLU A 330 9.06 -26.43 -10.81
C GLU A 330 7.65 -27.02 -10.86
N LEU A 331 6.73 -26.56 -10.00
CA LEU A 331 5.36 -27.05 -9.85
C LEU A 331 4.34 -25.95 -10.10
N GLU A 332 3.20 -26.33 -10.65
CA GLU A 332 2.04 -25.47 -10.92
C GLU A 332 0.82 -26.03 -10.17
N THR A 333 0.01 -25.15 -9.58
CA THR A 333 -1.27 -25.54 -8.98
C THR A 333 -2.24 -26.04 -10.05
N VAL A 334 -3.07 -27.03 -9.71
CA VAL A 334 -4.12 -27.53 -10.63
C VAL A 334 -5.47 -27.07 -10.14
N ILE A 335 -6.22 -26.36 -10.97
CA ILE A 335 -7.61 -25.97 -10.68
C ILE A 335 -8.54 -27.10 -11.16
N PRO A 336 -9.50 -27.57 -10.35
CA PRO A 336 -10.50 -28.54 -10.77
C PRO A 336 -11.58 -27.90 -11.66
N GLN A 337 -12.51 -28.71 -12.16
CA GLN A 337 -13.74 -28.19 -12.76
C GLN A 337 -14.61 -27.49 -11.70
N ILE A 338 -15.49 -26.60 -12.14
CA ILE A 338 -16.47 -25.92 -11.29
C ILE A 338 -17.33 -26.96 -10.56
N GLY A 339 -17.56 -26.73 -9.27
CA GLY A 339 -18.16 -27.68 -8.32
C GLY A 339 -17.15 -28.59 -7.61
N GLY A 340 -15.90 -28.66 -8.08
CA GLY A 340 -14.83 -29.45 -7.47
C GLY A 340 -14.25 -28.85 -6.18
N LEU A 341 -13.63 -29.71 -5.37
CA LEU A 341 -12.99 -29.32 -4.11
C LEU A 341 -11.54 -28.86 -4.32
N VAL A 342 -11.21 -27.73 -3.71
CA VAL A 342 -9.87 -27.15 -3.64
C VAL A 342 -9.43 -26.99 -2.19
N ARG A 343 -8.10 -27.02 -1.99
CA ARG A 343 -7.45 -26.61 -0.75
C ARG A 343 -6.84 -25.23 -0.97
N MET A 344 -7.04 -24.34 -0.01
CA MET A 344 -6.37 -23.05 0.01
C MET A 344 -4.94 -23.27 0.50
N VAL A 345 -3.96 -23.09 -0.37
CA VAL A 345 -2.54 -23.34 -0.12
C VAL A 345 -1.80 -22.12 0.42
N ASN A 346 -2.35 -20.91 0.23
CA ASN A 346 -1.82 -19.67 0.81
C ASN A 346 -2.94 -18.72 1.26
N GLY A 347 -2.54 -17.56 1.78
CA GLY A 347 -3.44 -16.47 2.20
C GLY A 347 -4.19 -16.71 3.51
N ALA A 348 -5.16 -15.84 3.82
CA ALA A 348 -5.83 -15.76 5.11
C ALA A 348 -6.45 -17.08 5.58
N TYR A 349 -7.00 -17.85 4.64
CA TYR A 349 -7.69 -19.13 4.86
C TYR A 349 -6.82 -20.36 4.58
N ARG A 350 -5.49 -20.20 4.56
CA ARG A 350 -4.54 -21.29 4.31
C ARG A 350 -4.87 -22.54 5.13
N GLY A 351 -4.96 -23.67 4.44
CA GLY A 351 -5.30 -24.97 5.01
C GLY A 351 -6.78 -25.35 4.89
N SER A 352 -7.68 -24.38 4.70
CA SER A 352 -9.12 -24.60 4.53
C SER A 352 -9.46 -25.34 3.23
N ILE A 353 -10.58 -26.08 3.26
CA ILE A 353 -11.17 -26.75 2.12
C ILE A 353 -12.35 -25.91 1.63
N ALA A 354 -12.39 -25.67 0.32
CA ALA A 354 -13.42 -24.87 -0.33
C ALA A 354 -13.89 -25.53 -1.64
N LYS A 355 -15.11 -25.21 -2.04
CA LYS A 355 -15.70 -25.59 -3.32
C LYS A 355 -15.52 -24.48 -4.34
N LEU A 356 -15.11 -24.83 -5.55
CA LEU A 356 -14.97 -23.90 -6.67
C LEU A 356 -16.35 -23.57 -7.25
N LEU A 357 -16.79 -22.32 -7.15
CA LEU A 357 -18.07 -21.84 -7.71
C LEU A 357 -17.93 -21.20 -9.09
N GLY A 358 -16.76 -20.65 -9.41
CA GLY A 358 -16.51 -19.99 -10.69
C GLY A 358 -15.04 -19.62 -10.88
N VAL A 359 -14.67 -19.39 -12.13
CA VAL A 359 -13.29 -19.17 -12.59
C VAL A 359 -13.31 -17.93 -13.50
N ASP A 360 -12.43 -16.97 -13.23
CA ASP A 360 -12.25 -15.73 -14.00
C ASP A 360 -10.86 -15.74 -14.63
N THR A 361 -10.82 -16.09 -15.92
CA THR A 361 -9.59 -16.23 -16.68
C THR A 361 -8.92 -14.90 -17.03
N GLU A 362 -9.62 -13.76 -16.93
CA GLU A 362 -9.04 -12.44 -17.21
C GLU A 362 -8.22 -11.94 -16.03
N ASN A 363 -8.72 -12.15 -14.81
CA ASN A 363 -8.10 -11.67 -13.57
C ASN A 363 -7.31 -12.75 -12.81
N PHE A 364 -7.15 -13.95 -13.39
CA PHE A 364 -6.52 -15.13 -12.75
C PHE A 364 -7.09 -15.45 -11.35
N CYS A 365 -8.41 -15.27 -11.20
CA CYS A 365 -9.11 -15.32 -9.92
C CYS A 365 -10.23 -16.37 -9.91
N ALA A 366 -10.43 -17.02 -8.77
CA ALA A 366 -11.52 -17.97 -8.53
C ALA A 366 -12.54 -17.43 -7.52
N LYS A 367 -13.80 -17.86 -7.69
CA LYS A 367 -14.88 -17.72 -6.71
C LYS A 367 -15.00 -19.02 -5.94
N LEU A 368 -14.86 -18.96 -4.62
CA LEU A 368 -14.82 -20.12 -3.75
C LEU A 368 -15.87 -20.02 -2.64
N GLN A 369 -16.35 -21.16 -2.16
CA GLN A 369 -17.14 -21.26 -0.94
C GLN A 369 -16.46 -22.21 0.04
N ILE A 370 -16.15 -21.74 1.25
CA ILE A 370 -15.54 -22.58 2.29
C ILE A 370 -16.58 -23.61 2.76
N GLU A 371 -16.23 -24.91 2.75
CA GLU A 371 -17.12 -26.01 3.20
C GLU A 371 -16.74 -26.56 4.59
N LYS A 372 -15.56 -26.19 5.14
CA LYS A 372 -15.07 -26.73 6.42
C LYS A 372 -14.27 -25.69 7.22
N GLY A 373 -14.73 -25.41 8.43
CA GLY A 373 -14.01 -24.61 9.43
C GLY A 373 -14.90 -23.56 10.11
N ILE A 374 -14.27 -22.61 10.80
CA ILE A 374 -14.93 -21.51 11.52
C ILE A 374 -15.68 -20.55 10.56
N TYR A 375 -15.32 -20.57 9.27
CA TYR A 375 -15.88 -19.73 8.21
C TYR A 375 -16.72 -20.53 7.19
N ASP A 376 -17.34 -21.63 7.63
CA ASP A 376 -18.20 -22.46 6.78
C ASP A 376 -19.31 -21.62 6.10
N GLY A 377 -19.61 -21.96 4.85
CA GLY A 377 -20.55 -21.23 3.99
C GLY A 377 -20.04 -19.90 3.43
N ARG A 378 -18.90 -19.33 3.90
CA ARG A 378 -18.41 -18.02 3.43
C ARG A 378 -17.93 -18.09 1.98
N VAL A 379 -18.41 -17.13 1.17
CA VAL A 379 -18.06 -17.01 -0.26
C VAL A 379 -16.96 -15.97 -0.47
N LEU A 380 -15.82 -16.42 -1.00
CA LEU A 380 -14.69 -15.58 -1.42
C LEU A 380 -14.84 -15.27 -2.91
N LYS A 381 -14.87 -13.97 -3.26
CA LYS A 381 -15.25 -13.50 -4.61
C LYS A 381 -14.08 -13.42 -5.61
N ALA A 382 -12.85 -13.31 -5.12
CA ALA A 382 -11.63 -13.23 -5.89
C ALA A 382 -10.47 -13.81 -5.06
N VAL A 383 -10.04 -15.02 -5.39
CA VAL A 383 -8.87 -15.69 -4.80
C VAL A 383 -7.93 -16.07 -5.94
N GLU A 384 -6.65 -15.76 -5.82
CA GLU A 384 -5.65 -16.01 -6.85
C GLU A 384 -5.47 -17.51 -7.13
N TYR A 385 -5.17 -17.89 -8.37
CA TYR A 385 -4.93 -19.28 -8.75
C TYR A 385 -3.70 -19.93 -8.08
N GLU A 386 -2.72 -19.12 -7.68
CA GLU A 386 -1.55 -19.57 -6.93
C GLU A 386 -1.93 -20.00 -5.50
N ASP A 387 -3.02 -19.46 -4.96
CA ASP A 387 -3.47 -19.69 -3.58
C ASP A 387 -4.40 -20.89 -3.43
N ILE A 388 -4.79 -21.54 -4.54
CA ILE A 388 -5.67 -22.71 -4.54
C ILE A 388 -5.11 -23.87 -5.34
N CYS A 389 -5.35 -25.07 -4.85
CA CYS A 389 -4.96 -26.30 -5.55
C CYS A 389 -6.02 -27.39 -5.38
N LYS A 390 -6.25 -28.18 -6.42
CA LYS A 390 -7.18 -29.33 -6.41
C LYS A 390 -6.76 -30.33 -5.32
N ILE A 391 -7.72 -30.80 -4.55
CA ILE A 391 -7.52 -31.89 -3.59
C ILE A 391 -7.48 -33.23 -4.34
N ALA A 392 -6.55 -34.11 -3.95
CA ALA A 392 -6.61 -35.52 -4.34
C ALA A 392 -7.70 -36.22 -3.51
N GLN A 393 -8.70 -36.76 -4.20
CA GLN A 393 -9.79 -37.55 -3.61
C GLN A 393 -9.45 -39.04 -3.61
#